data_AF-A0A4U1BSK9-F1
#
_entry.id   AF-A0A4U1BSK9-F1
#
_cell.length_a   1.000
_cell.length_b   1.000
_cell.length_c   1.000
_cell.angle_alpha   90.00
_cell.angle_beta   90.00
_cell.angle_gamma   90.00
#
_symmetry.space_group_name_H-M   'P 1'
#
loop_
_entity.id
_entity.type
_entity.pdbx_description
1 polymer ?
#
loop_
_entity_poly.entity_id
_entity_poly.type
_entity_poly.pdbx_seq_one_letter_code
_entity_poly.pdbx_strand_id
1 'polypeptide(L)'
;MLRPLHLSLLVTSTLWAPLSLAEDNALNTEANAVSPSSNIVASTDRVDVTLSNVESKEREIDRQISALSQQQNLLNGLKLELGELADREVLLQSEKNKAKANLDNEYRRLDENPSLDLSVVQRTYQAAWAEVKENLSQQANKRESIEAEMLELARIEQQKLNLQAELVKLKEAHTEARVQRLAVELTKRNVVEVSHTEKCSLDMTLRQCSKRAHEQANQQAFNVLRDRITAALTEKELLENKIESLSMTVQVSDNQVVKSTFIDATRFMTDVQMQMQLVPNKHTPCELLEVSNKYCSKPLVTVSNDKDKETWVELKVRSNKHQDRVLVDNVYYGNSPVRVYLPKGIHNVTVEKGGYESYLRTLNLNEHQKVWAELLRRSDVASKPVATTKVLPQKQSKPQVEASVVSYQDKVEPVTVPDGVVKASVGQTQPAATVTVAEPSVASSPAPTQTTTEPRIDLDEKN
;
A
#
# COMPACT_ATOMS: atom_id res chain seq x y z
N MET A 1 -19.42 -73.88 -5.77
CA MET A 1 -19.32 -74.39 -7.16
C MET A 1 -20.47 -73.81 -7.97
N LEU A 2 -20.37 -73.84 -9.30
CA LEU A 2 -21.31 -73.32 -10.32
C LEU A 2 -21.20 -71.81 -10.65
N ARG A 3 -21.24 -71.52 -11.96
CA ARG A 3 -21.26 -70.20 -12.61
C ARG A 3 -22.70 -69.63 -12.64
N PRO A 4 -22.84 -68.34 -12.97
CA PRO A 4 -23.52 -67.95 -14.22
C PRO A 4 -22.58 -67.12 -15.13
N LEU A 5 -22.47 -67.34 -16.44
CA LEU A 5 -23.44 -67.07 -17.53
C LEU A 5 -23.63 -65.58 -17.83
N HIS A 6 -22.71 -65.02 -18.63
CA HIS A 6 -23.00 -63.91 -19.53
C HIS A 6 -23.70 -64.45 -20.79
N LEU A 7 -24.72 -63.74 -21.29
CA LEU A 7 -25.19 -63.92 -22.67
C LEU A 7 -25.83 -62.64 -23.22
N SER A 8 -25.47 -62.30 -24.47
CA SER A 8 -26.15 -61.34 -25.37
C SER A 8 -26.07 -59.84 -24.99
N LEU A 9 -26.13 -58.87 -25.91
CA LEU A 9 -26.48 -58.91 -27.35
C LEU A 9 -25.46 -58.17 -28.25
N LEU A 10 -25.65 -58.36 -29.56
CA LEU A 10 -25.18 -57.52 -30.68
C LEU A 10 -25.50 -56.02 -30.45
N VAL A 11 -24.88 -55.03 -31.10
CA VAL A 11 -24.89 -54.77 -32.56
C VAL A 11 -23.66 -53.96 -33.00
N THR A 12 -23.26 -54.19 -34.25
CA THR A 12 -22.14 -53.56 -34.96
C THR A 12 -22.29 -52.07 -35.19
N SER A 13 -21.19 -51.34 -34.97
CA SER A 13 -20.95 -49.95 -35.34
C SER A 13 -20.90 -49.72 -36.86
N THR A 14 -21.57 -48.69 -37.37
CA THR A 14 -21.15 -47.94 -38.57
C THR A 14 -21.64 -46.48 -38.54
N LEU A 15 -20.77 -45.60 -39.06
CA LEU A 15 -21.09 -44.31 -39.70
C LEU A 15 -21.77 -43.21 -38.85
N TRP A 16 -20.95 -42.48 -38.09
CA TRP A 16 -20.99 -41.01 -38.13
C TRP A 16 -19.64 -40.50 -38.62
N ALA A 17 -19.65 -39.70 -39.70
CA ALA A 17 -18.50 -38.99 -40.23
C ALA A 17 -18.43 -37.58 -39.61
N PRO A 18 -17.25 -36.95 -39.53
CA PRO A 18 -17.00 -35.84 -38.62
C PRO A 18 -17.27 -34.46 -39.23
N LEU A 19 -17.46 -33.46 -38.36
CA LEU A 19 -17.12 -32.07 -38.67
C LEU A 19 -15.92 -31.67 -37.81
N SER A 20 -14.73 -31.77 -38.38
CA SER A 20 -13.50 -31.19 -37.83
C SER A 20 -13.36 -29.75 -38.31
N LEU A 21 -13.22 -28.80 -37.39
CA LEU A 21 -12.45 -27.58 -37.65
C LEU A 21 -11.08 -27.74 -37.00
N ALA A 22 -10.09 -28.05 -37.85
CA ALA A 22 -8.71 -27.63 -37.66
C ALA A 22 -8.64 -26.20 -38.23
N GLU A 23 -8.25 -25.18 -37.46
CA GLU A 23 -6.88 -24.90 -37.03
C GLU A 23 -6.07 -24.28 -38.17
N ASP A 24 -5.83 -22.97 -38.07
CA ASP A 24 -4.65 -22.34 -38.65
C ASP A 24 -4.20 -21.20 -37.74
N ASN A 25 -2.90 -21.09 -37.53
CA ASN A 25 -2.28 -20.40 -36.41
C ASN A 25 -1.11 -19.54 -36.88
N ALA A 26 -0.98 -18.33 -36.32
CA ALA A 26 0.10 -17.36 -36.59
C ALA A 26 0.15 -16.87 -38.06
N LEU A 27 0.59 -15.66 -38.41
CA LEU A 27 1.58 -14.79 -37.80
C LEU A 27 1.40 -13.41 -38.47
N ASN A 28 1.41 -12.30 -37.73
CA ASN A 28 1.80 -11.02 -38.32
C ASN A 28 2.48 -10.15 -37.27
N THR A 29 3.76 -9.89 -37.52
CA THR A 29 4.65 -9.11 -36.67
C THR A 29 4.97 -7.82 -37.41
N GLU A 30 4.37 -6.71 -36.98
CA GLU A 30 4.83 -5.38 -37.38
C GLU A 30 5.20 -4.56 -36.14
N ALA A 31 6.50 -4.28 -36.03
CA ALA A 31 7.05 -3.46 -34.96
C ALA A 31 6.79 -1.98 -35.27
N ASN A 32 5.87 -1.36 -34.54
CA ASN A 32 5.76 0.10 -34.54
C ASN A 32 6.70 0.69 -33.47
N ALA A 33 7.64 1.51 -33.91
CA ALA A 33 8.59 2.19 -33.04
C ALA A 33 7.86 3.22 -32.15
N VAL A 34 7.92 3.04 -30.83
CA VAL A 34 7.25 3.93 -29.88
C VAL A 34 8.17 5.09 -29.51
N SER A 35 7.80 6.30 -29.97
CA SER A 35 8.39 7.56 -29.52
C SER A 35 8.11 7.83 -28.03
N PRO A 36 9.03 8.50 -27.30
CA PRO A 36 8.99 8.54 -25.84
C PRO A 36 8.05 9.62 -25.28
N SER A 37 6.75 9.36 -25.23
CA SER A 37 5.76 10.24 -24.56
C SER A 37 4.56 9.54 -23.90
N SER A 38 4.47 8.21 -23.96
CA SER A 38 3.26 7.44 -23.62
C SER A 38 3.14 6.96 -22.15
N ASN A 39 4.16 7.11 -21.31
CA ASN A 39 4.19 6.51 -19.95
C ASN A 39 3.13 7.02 -18.96
N ILE A 40 2.53 8.20 -19.18
CA ILE A 40 1.53 8.76 -18.24
C ILE A 40 0.13 8.17 -18.51
N VAL A 41 -0.29 8.08 -19.79
CA VAL A 41 -1.62 7.53 -20.15
C VAL A 41 -1.72 6.07 -19.69
N ALA A 42 -0.69 5.28 -19.98
CA ALA A 42 -0.62 3.87 -19.57
C ALA A 42 -0.62 3.64 -18.04
N SER A 43 -0.31 4.64 -17.21
CA SER A 43 -0.34 4.50 -15.75
C SER A 43 -1.70 4.87 -15.15
N THR A 44 -2.40 5.85 -15.71
CA THR A 44 -3.80 6.16 -15.35
C THR A 44 -4.72 4.99 -15.72
N ASP A 45 -4.66 4.53 -16.97
CA ASP A 45 -5.45 3.40 -17.45
C ASP A 45 -5.26 2.15 -16.57
N ARG A 46 -4.02 1.92 -16.10
CA ARG A 46 -3.71 0.77 -15.23
C ARG A 46 -4.34 0.89 -13.85
N VAL A 47 -4.38 2.08 -13.23
CA VAL A 47 -5.05 2.25 -11.93
C VAL A 47 -6.53 1.97 -12.08
N ASP A 48 -7.19 2.56 -13.06
CA ASP A 48 -8.64 2.44 -13.26
C ASP A 48 -9.05 1.00 -13.62
N VAL A 49 -8.25 0.31 -14.44
CA VAL A 49 -8.41 -1.13 -14.71
C VAL A 49 -8.25 -1.97 -13.43
N THR A 50 -7.25 -1.70 -12.59
CA THR A 50 -7.08 -2.44 -11.34
C THR A 50 -8.20 -2.15 -10.33
N LEU A 51 -8.74 -0.93 -10.29
CA LEU A 51 -9.90 -0.58 -9.46
C LEU A 51 -11.16 -1.31 -9.93
N SER A 52 -11.46 -1.27 -11.24
CA SER A 52 -12.59 -1.98 -11.83
C SER A 52 -12.55 -3.49 -11.56
N ASN A 53 -11.35 -4.09 -11.62
CA ASN A 53 -11.14 -5.50 -11.26
C ASN A 53 -11.39 -5.77 -9.76
N VAL A 54 -10.97 -4.88 -8.86
CA VAL A 54 -11.26 -4.97 -7.42
C VAL A 54 -12.77 -4.94 -7.18
N GLU A 55 -13.47 -3.92 -7.68
CA GLU A 55 -14.92 -3.79 -7.49
C GLU A 55 -15.70 -4.97 -8.09
N SER A 56 -15.30 -5.44 -9.28
CA SER A 56 -15.95 -6.59 -9.92
C SER A 56 -15.80 -7.86 -9.08
N LYS A 57 -14.66 -8.02 -8.39
CA LYS A 57 -14.39 -9.15 -7.51
C LYS A 57 -15.12 -9.04 -6.17
N GLU A 58 -15.27 -7.83 -5.64
CA GLU A 58 -16.10 -7.56 -4.45
C GLU A 58 -17.58 -7.90 -4.73
N ARG A 59 -18.13 -7.41 -5.85
CA ARG A 59 -19.49 -7.76 -6.29
C ARG A 59 -19.72 -9.26 -6.44
N GLU A 60 -18.70 -10.02 -6.85
CA GLU A 60 -18.78 -11.49 -6.92
C GLU A 60 -18.74 -12.15 -5.53
N ILE A 61 -17.94 -11.63 -4.59
CA ILE A 61 -17.93 -12.10 -3.20
C ILE A 61 -19.29 -11.84 -2.53
N ASP A 62 -19.92 -10.68 -2.77
CA ASP A 62 -21.25 -10.36 -2.22
C ASP A 62 -22.35 -11.31 -2.72
N ARG A 63 -22.26 -11.75 -3.99
CA ARG A 63 -23.13 -12.82 -4.53
C ARG A 63 -22.91 -14.14 -3.79
N GLN A 64 -21.66 -14.54 -3.56
CA GLN A 64 -21.35 -15.77 -2.82
C GLN A 64 -21.78 -15.69 -1.34
N ILE A 65 -21.70 -14.51 -0.71
CA ILE A 65 -22.25 -14.29 0.65
C ILE A 65 -23.78 -14.46 0.65
N SER A 66 -24.45 -13.93 -0.37
CA SER A 66 -25.90 -14.04 -0.53
C SER A 66 -26.34 -15.50 -0.75
N ALA A 67 -25.63 -16.23 -1.62
CA ALA A 67 -25.86 -17.66 -1.88
C ALA A 67 -25.61 -18.51 -0.62
N LEU A 68 -24.54 -18.23 0.13
CA LEU A 68 -24.23 -18.89 1.39
C LEU A 68 -25.35 -18.70 2.43
N SER A 69 -25.89 -17.49 2.55
CA SER A 69 -27.03 -17.22 3.45
C SER A 69 -28.30 -17.97 3.03
N GLN A 70 -28.61 -18.01 1.73
CA GLN A 70 -29.73 -18.80 1.19
C GLN A 70 -29.56 -20.29 1.48
N GLN A 71 -28.36 -20.83 1.26
CA GLN A 71 -28.02 -22.22 1.51
C GLN A 71 -28.13 -22.60 2.99
N GLN A 72 -27.68 -21.71 3.90
CA GLN A 72 -27.85 -21.89 5.35
C GLN A 72 -29.33 -21.91 5.75
N ASN A 73 -30.16 -21.04 5.17
CA ASN A 73 -31.60 -21.03 5.46
C ASN A 73 -32.30 -22.32 4.98
N LEU A 74 -31.95 -22.83 3.80
CA LEU A 74 -32.43 -24.12 3.29
C LEU A 74 -32.03 -25.28 4.22
N LEU A 75 -30.75 -25.34 4.60
CA LEU A 75 -30.24 -26.36 5.51
C LEU A 75 -30.91 -26.32 6.89
N ASN A 76 -31.23 -25.14 7.41
CA ASN A 76 -31.97 -24.97 8.66
C ASN A 76 -33.42 -25.44 8.53
N GLY A 77 -34.08 -25.18 7.39
CA GLY A 77 -35.42 -25.70 7.09
C GLY A 77 -35.45 -27.24 7.05
N LEU A 78 -34.53 -27.87 6.31
CA LEU A 78 -34.43 -29.33 6.25
C LEU A 78 -34.16 -29.98 7.61
N LYS A 79 -33.35 -29.34 8.47
CA LYS A 79 -33.10 -29.79 9.84
C LYS A 79 -34.35 -29.69 10.73
N LEU A 80 -35.17 -28.65 10.55
CA LEU A 80 -36.44 -28.50 11.26
C LEU A 80 -37.42 -29.63 10.87
N GLU A 81 -37.61 -29.86 9.57
CA GLU A 81 -38.45 -30.95 9.06
C GLU A 81 -37.99 -32.34 9.53
N LEU A 82 -36.67 -32.58 9.61
CA LEU A 82 -36.13 -33.83 10.18
C LEU A 82 -36.46 -33.97 11.67
N GLY A 83 -36.50 -32.85 12.42
CA GLY A 83 -36.95 -32.82 13.82
C GLY A 83 -38.43 -33.19 13.94
N GLU A 84 -39.30 -32.59 13.13
CA GLU A 84 -40.74 -32.90 13.09
C GLU A 84 -41.00 -34.39 12.77
N LEU A 85 -40.23 -34.98 11.84
CA LEU A 85 -40.29 -36.41 11.53
C LEU A 85 -39.75 -37.30 12.68
N ALA A 86 -38.84 -36.81 13.51
CA ALA A 86 -38.38 -37.53 14.70
C ALA A 86 -39.45 -37.51 15.81
N ASP A 87 -40.08 -36.36 16.05
CA ASP A 87 -41.19 -36.24 17.01
C ASP A 87 -42.40 -37.07 16.59
N ARG A 88 -42.76 -37.06 15.30
CA ARG A 88 -43.80 -37.93 14.74
C ARG A 88 -43.48 -39.42 14.91
N GLU A 89 -42.20 -39.81 14.85
CA GLU A 89 -41.81 -41.19 15.07
C GLU A 89 -42.23 -41.68 16.46
N VAL A 90 -41.99 -40.87 17.50
CA VAL A 90 -42.34 -41.22 18.90
C VAL A 90 -43.83 -41.52 19.04
N LEU A 91 -44.69 -40.73 18.38
CA LEU A 91 -46.14 -40.95 18.35
C LEU A 91 -46.50 -42.24 17.63
N LEU A 92 -45.97 -42.47 16.42
CA LEU A 92 -46.22 -43.67 15.63
C LEU A 92 -45.73 -44.95 16.33
N GLN A 93 -44.60 -44.90 17.03
CA GLN A 93 -44.12 -46.03 17.85
C GLN A 93 -45.07 -46.32 19.02
N SER A 94 -45.62 -45.29 19.66
CA SER A 94 -46.64 -45.44 20.72
C SER A 94 -47.91 -46.12 20.19
N GLU A 95 -48.39 -45.72 19.02
CA GLU A 95 -49.56 -46.32 18.37
C GLU A 95 -49.31 -47.77 17.93
N LYS A 96 -48.17 -48.04 17.29
CA LYS A 96 -47.74 -49.41 16.92
C LYS A 96 -47.61 -50.31 18.16
N ASN A 97 -47.10 -49.80 19.27
CA ASN A 97 -47.00 -50.56 20.52
C ASN A 97 -48.38 -50.84 21.14
N LYS A 98 -49.32 -49.90 21.09
CA LYS A 98 -50.74 -50.13 21.49
C LYS A 98 -51.41 -51.17 20.60
N ALA A 99 -51.25 -51.07 19.27
CA ALA A 99 -51.79 -52.03 18.31
C ALA A 99 -51.21 -53.44 18.54
N LYS A 100 -49.92 -53.55 18.85
CA LYS A 100 -49.28 -54.81 19.25
C LYS A 100 -49.87 -55.38 20.54
N ALA A 101 -50.02 -54.56 21.59
CA ALA A 101 -50.57 -55.02 22.86
C ALA A 101 -52.02 -55.55 22.71
N ASN A 102 -52.81 -54.93 21.83
CA ASN A 102 -54.16 -55.41 21.49
C ASN A 102 -54.12 -56.73 20.71
N LEU A 103 -53.23 -56.84 19.71
CA LEU A 103 -53.02 -58.09 18.96
C LEU A 103 -52.59 -59.25 19.88
N ASP A 104 -51.62 -59.01 20.76
CA ASP A 104 -51.14 -59.96 21.77
C ASP A 104 -52.22 -60.29 22.83
N ASN A 105 -53.27 -59.48 22.96
CA ASN A 105 -54.44 -59.76 23.80
C ASN A 105 -55.42 -60.69 23.10
N GLU A 106 -55.84 -60.38 21.88
CA GLU A 106 -56.79 -61.23 21.15
C GLU A 106 -56.20 -62.59 20.77
N TYR A 107 -54.88 -62.71 20.53
CA TYR A 107 -54.22 -64.01 20.40
C TYR A 107 -54.38 -64.90 21.64
N ARG A 108 -54.33 -64.34 22.86
CA ARG A 108 -54.50 -65.10 24.11
C ARG A 108 -55.94 -65.61 24.31
N ARG A 109 -56.92 -65.06 23.59
CA ARG A 109 -58.34 -65.44 23.69
C ARG A 109 -58.71 -66.59 22.76
N LEU A 110 -57.82 -67.02 21.87
CA LEU A 110 -58.00 -68.21 21.03
C LEU A 110 -58.10 -69.50 21.86
N ASP A 111 -57.42 -69.57 23.00
CA ASP A 111 -57.48 -70.72 23.91
C ASP A 111 -58.91 -70.91 24.49
N GLU A 112 -59.68 -69.82 24.62
CA GLU A 112 -61.06 -69.81 25.07
C GLU A 112 -62.08 -69.85 23.91
N ASN A 113 -61.71 -69.28 22.74
CA ASN A 113 -62.55 -69.24 21.55
C ASN A 113 -61.73 -69.50 20.26
N PRO A 114 -61.62 -70.76 19.79
CA PRO A 114 -60.87 -71.11 18.58
C PRO A 114 -61.44 -70.55 17.26
N SER A 115 -62.65 -69.98 17.25
CA SER A 115 -63.29 -69.42 16.04
C SER A 115 -63.19 -67.89 15.92
N LEU A 116 -62.42 -67.24 16.80
CA LEU A 116 -62.20 -65.80 16.81
C LEU A 116 -61.43 -65.30 15.56
N ASP A 117 -61.99 -64.35 14.81
CA ASP A 117 -61.29 -63.73 13.69
C ASP A 117 -60.28 -62.65 14.17
N LEU A 118 -59.01 -62.88 13.87
CA LEU A 118 -57.91 -61.95 14.14
C LEU A 118 -57.60 -61.01 12.99
N SER A 119 -58.22 -61.18 11.81
CA SER A 119 -57.85 -60.49 10.56
C SER A 119 -57.85 -58.96 10.68
N VAL A 120 -58.76 -58.41 11.49
CA VAL A 120 -58.87 -56.96 11.73
C VAL A 120 -57.68 -56.46 12.55
N VAL A 121 -57.35 -57.13 13.66
CA VAL A 121 -56.29 -56.70 14.59
C VAL A 121 -54.90 -56.96 14.02
N GLN A 122 -54.74 -58.00 13.20
CA GLN A 122 -53.54 -58.21 12.39
C GLN A 122 -53.32 -57.04 11.42
N ARG A 123 -54.37 -56.62 10.70
CA ARG A 123 -54.30 -55.49 9.76
C ARG A 123 -54.01 -54.15 10.44
N THR A 124 -54.58 -53.86 11.61
CA THR A 124 -54.28 -52.60 12.32
C THR A 124 -52.84 -52.54 12.82
N TYR A 125 -52.28 -53.65 13.32
CA TYR A 125 -50.86 -53.72 13.66
C TYR A 125 -49.95 -53.57 12.42
N GLN A 126 -50.28 -54.25 11.32
CA GLN A 126 -49.54 -54.12 10.06
C GLN A 126 -49.55 -52.69 9.52
N ALA A 127 -50.70 -51.99 9.58
CA ALA A 127 -50.82 -50.59 9.20
C ALA A 127 -49.97 -49.66 10.08
N ALA A 128 -50.07 -49.78 11.42
CA ALA A 128 -49.27 -48.97 12.34
C ALA A 128 -47.76 -49.21 12.19
N TRP A 129 -47.35 -50.44 11.83
CA TRP A 129 -45.95 -50.74 11.50
C TRP A 129 -45.51 -50.17 10.14
N ALA A 130 -46.41 -50.12 9.16
CA ALA A 130 -46.14 -49.51 7.86
C ALA A 130 -45.90 -47.99 7.99
N GLU A 131 -46.72 -47.28 8.77
CA GLU A 131 -46.53 -45.84 9.06
C GLU A 131 -45.17 -45.56 9.73
N VAL A 132 -44.78 -46.37 10.73
CA VAL A 132 -43.44 -46.27 11.35
C VAL A 132 -42.33 -46.46 10.32
N LYS A 133 -42.45 -47.46 9.43
CA LYS A 133 -41.46 -47.75 8.40
C LYS A 133 -41.36 -46.61 7.39
N GLU A 134 -42.49 -46.03 6.98
CA GLU A 134 -42.53 -44.91 6.06
C GLU A 134 -41.91 -43.64 6.68
N ASN A 135 -42.21 -43.33 7.95
CA ASN A 135 -41.58 -42.22 8.66
C ASN A 135 -40.05 -42.37 8.76
N LEU A 136 -39.56 -43.60 9.02
CA LEU A 136 -38.11 -43.89 9.01
C LEU A 136 -37.48 -43.73 7.61
N SER A 137 -38.20 -44.11 6.55
CA SER A 137 -37.80 -43.88 5.15
C SER A 137 -37.67 -42.37 4.85
N GLN A 138 -38.67 -41.58 5.26
CA GLN A 138 -38.67 -40.13 5.09
C GLN A 138 -37.52 -39.46 5.86
N GLN A 139 -37.25 -39.88 7.10
CA GLN A 139 -36.08 -39.40 7.84
C GLN A 139 -34.76 -39.74 7.13
N ALA A 140 -34.62 -40.94 6.56
CA ALA A 140 -33.41 -41.34 5.83
C ALA A 140 -33.18 -40.44 4.60
N ASN A 141 -34.22 -40.24 3.78
CA ASN A 141 -34.17 -39.37 2.60
C ASN A 141 -33.85 -37.91 2.98
N LYS A 142 -34.38 -37.42 4.12
CA LYS A 142 -34.06 -36.07 4.62
C LYS A 142 -32.65 -35.95 5.16
N ARG A 143 -32.10 -36.99 5.81
CA ARG A 143 -30.68 -37.03 6.22
C ARG A 143 -29.73 -37.00 5.01
N GLU A 144 -30.02 -37.77 3.97
CA GLU A 144 -29.28 -37.75 2.70
C GLU A 144 -29.33 -36.35 2.04
N SER A 145 -30.52 -35.73 2.01
CA SER A 145 -30.68 -34.37 1.50
C SER A 145 -29.85 -33.35 2.30
N ILE A 146 -29.88 -33.42 3.64
CA ILE A 146 -29.08 -32.57 4.53
C ILE A 146 -27.58 -32.74 4.28
N GLU A 147 -27.11 -33.97 4.06
CA GLU A 147 -25.70 -34.26 3.78
C GLU A 147 -25.26 -33.65 2.43
N ALA A 148 -26.11 -33.77 1.39
CA ALA A 148 -25.87 -33.14 0.09
C ALA A 148 -25.81 -31.60 0.20
N GLU A 149 -26.78 -30.96 0.87
CA GLU A 149 -26.79 -29.50 1.03
C GLU A 149 -25.64 -28.98 1.94
N MET A 150 -25.13 -29.81 2.87
CA MET A 150 -23.93 -29.50 3.66
C MET A 150 -22.66 -29.52 2.81
N LEU A 151 -22.53 -30.48 1.88
CA LEU A 151 -21.41 -30.53 0.95
C LEU A 151 -21.42 -29.33 -0.02
N GLU A 152 -22.61 -28.92 -0.48
CA GLU A 152 -22.78 -27.74 -1.31
C GLU A 152 -22.48 -26.43 -0.56
N LEU A 153 -22.88 -26.32 0.72
CA LEU A 153 -22.51 -25.19 1.57
C LEU A 153 -20.98 -25.06 1.71
N ALA A 154 -20.28 -26.18 1.98
CA ALA A 154 -18.83 -26.21 2.06
C ALA A 154 -18.15 -25.83 0.72
N ARG A 155 -18.75 -26.22 -0.42
CA ARG A 155 -18.29 -25.83 -1.76
C ARG A 155 -18.37 -24.31 -1.97
N ILE A 156 -19.49 -23.69 -1.60
CA ILE A 156 -19.70 -22.23 -1.69
C ILE A 156 -18.74 -21.49 -0.75
N GLU A 157 -18.55 -21.99 0.48
CA GLU A 157 -17.58 -21.42 1.44
C GLU A 157 -16.15 -21.43 0.89
N GLN A 158 -15.71 -22.54 0.30
CA GLN A 158 -14.38 -22.62 -0.31
C GLN A 158 -14.22 -21.68 -1.51
N GLN A 159 -15.26 -21.52 -2.35
CA GLN A 159 -15.24 -20.56 -3.46
C GLN A 159 -15.12 -19.12 -2.95
N LYS A 160 -15.87 -18.74 -1.92
CA LYS A 160 -15.76 -17.43 -1.26
C LYS A 160 -14.34 -17.17 -0.75
N LEU A 161 -13.70 -18.14 -0.09
CA LEU A 161 -12.32 -18.02 0.40
C LEU A 161 -11.31 -17.83 -0.75
N ASN A 162 -11.46 -18.57 -1.85
CA ASN A 162 -10.61 -18.43 -3.03
C ASN A 162 -10.75 -17.01 -3.66
N LEU A 163 -11.98 -16.52 -3.80
CA LEU A 163 -12.25 -15.16 -4.30
C LEU A 163 -11.66 -14.08 -3.38
N GLN A 164 -11.74 -14.26 -2.05
CA GLN A 164 -11.12 -13.35 -1.09
C GLN A 164 -9.59 -13.33 -1.20
N ALA A 165 -8.95 -14.49 -1.39
CA ALA A 165 -7.51 -14.58 -1.62
C ALA A 165 -7.07 -13.89 -2.94
N GLU A 166 -7.90 -13.95 -3.98
CA GLU A 166 -7.67 -13.21 -5.23
C GLU A 166 -7.92 -11.70 -5.07
N LEU A 167 -8.94 -11.30 -4.32
CA LEU A 167 -9.22 -9.89 -4.02
C LEU A 167 -8.04 -9.22 -3.31
N VAL A 168 -7.38 -9.90 -2.37
CA VAL A 168 -6.17 -9.38 -1.71
C VAL A 168 -5.08 -9.08 -2.74
N LYS A 169 -4.80 -10.01 -3.67
CA LYS A 169 -3.81 -9.81 -4.75
C LYS A 169 -4.17 -8.63 -5.64
N LEU A 170 -5.45 -8.46 -5.99
CA LEU A 170 -5.92 -7.32 -6.79
C LEU A 170 -5.77 -5.98 -6.04
N LYS A 171 -6.06 -5.94 -4.74
CA LYS A 171 -5.86 -4.74 -3.89
C LYS A 171 -4.38 -4.37 -3.75
N GLU A 172 -3.48 -5.35 -3.64
CA GLU A 172 -2.03 -5.09 -3.67
C GLU A 172 -1.59 -4.55 -5.05
N ALA A 173 -2.09 -5.12 -6.15
CA ALA A 173 -1.77 -4.66 -7.51
C ALA A 173 -2.29 -3.24 -7.80
N HIS A 174 -3.49 -2.89 -7.31
CA HIS A 174 -4.04 -1.53 -7.36
C HIS A 174 -3.21 -0.53 -6.55
N THR A 175 -2.77 -0.93 -5.35
CA THR A 175 -1.87 -0.10 -4.53
C THR A 175 -0.53 0.16 -5.23
N GLU A 176 0.06 -0.87 -5.85
CA GLU A 176 1.27 -0.72 -6.65
C GLU A 176 1.06 0.19 -7.87
N ALA A 177 -0.09 0.08 -8.56
CA ALA A 177 -0.42 0.94 -9.69
C ALA A 177 -0.52 2.43 -9.27
N ARG A 178 -1.18 2.73 -8.14
CA ARG A 178 -1.25 4.10 -7.59
C ARG A 178 0.12 4.67 -7.24
N VAL A 179 0.98 3.87 -6.59
CA VAL A 179 2.37 4.24 -6.27
C VAL A 179 3.18 4.54 -7.54
N GLN A 180 3.04 3.71 -8.58
CA GLN A 180 3.72 3.90 -9.87
C GLN A 180 3.23 5.16 -10.61
N ARG A 181 1.91 5.39 -10.65
CA ARG A 181 1.31 6.60 -11.23
C ARG A 181 1.84 7.86 -10.53
N LEU A 182 1.76 7.92 -9.20
CA LEU A 182 2.23 9.08 -8.43
C LEU A 182 3.74 9.34 -8.63
N ALA A 183 4.56 8.30 -8.70
CA ALA A 183 5.99 8.45 -8.99
C ALA A 183 6.25 9.09 -10.36
N VAL A 184 5.47 8.71 -11.38
CA VAL A 184 5.55 9.28 -12.74
C VAL A 184 5.02 10.72 -12.78
N GLU A 185 3.92 11.02 -12.08
CA GLU A 185 3.35 12.37 -11.99
C GLU A 185 4.31 13.36 -11.32
N LEU A 186 4.89 12.98 -10.17
CA LEU A 186 5.87 13.81 -9.45
C LEU A 186 7.16 14.04 -10.27
N THR A 187 7.61 13.04 -11.02
CA THR A 187 8.83 13.13 -11.84
C THR A 187 8.61 13.71 -13.24
N LYS A 188 7.44 14.29 -13.52
CA LYS A 188 7.15 14.94 -14.80
C LYS A 188 8.02 16.19 -15.00
N ARG A 189 8.61 16.33 -16.18
CA ARG A 189 9.33 17.56 -16.58
C ARG A 189 8.35 18.71 -16.80
N ASN A 190 8.74 19.88 -16.33
CA ASN A 190 7.96 21.11 -16.38
C ASN A 190 8.83 22.26 -16.90
N VAL A 191 8.34 22.98 -17.91
CA VAL A 191 8.90 24.29 -18.29
C VAL A 191 8.07 25.36 -17.59
N VAL A 192 8.72 26.16 -16.75
CA VAL A 192 8.10 27.22 -15.94
C VAL A 192 8.65 28.57 -16.39
N GLU A 193 7.74 29.49 -16.67
CA GLU A 193 8.04 30.87 -17.05
C GLU A 193 7.46 31.80 -15.98
N VAL A 194 8.29 32.73 -15.50
CA VAL A 194 7.92 33.69 -14.44
C VAL A 194 8.52 35.06 -14.74
N SER A 195 7.80 36.10 -14.33
CA SER A 195 8.25 37.50 -14.39
C SER A 195 8.32 38.07 -12.98
N HIS A 196 9.51 38.47 -12.55
CA HIS A 196 9.73 39.12 -11.27
C HIS A 196 10.07 40.60 -11.46
N THR A 197 9.52 41.46 -10.61
CA THR A 197 9.91 42.88 -10.53
C THR A 197 10.48 43.18 -9.15
N GLU A 198 11.78 43.43 -9.08
CA GLU A 198 12.48 43.82 -7.87
C GLU A 198 12.59 45.35 -7.78
N LYS A 199 12.55 45.89 -6.56
CA LYS A 199 12.77 47.31 -6.30
C LYS A 199 14.23 47.55 -5.95
N CYS A 200 14.97 48.15 -6.89
CA CYS A 200 16.33 48.60 -6.65
C CYS A 200 16.36 49.68 -5.57
N SER A 201 17.27 49.52 -4.61
CA SER A 201 17.57 50.54 -3.60
C SER A 201 18.63 51.51 -4.12
N LEU A 202 18.70 52.71 -3.54
CA LEU A 202 19.66 53.75 -3.95
C LEU A 202 21.10 53.46 -3.48
N ASP A 203 21.28 52.53 -2.55
CA ASP A 203 22.56 52.09 -1.99
C ASP A 203 23.13 50.83 -2.67
N MET A 204 22.45 50.26 -3.66
CA MET A 204 22.91 49.10 -4.42
C MET A 204 23.27 49.43 -5.86
N THR A 205 24.22 48.68 -6.42
CA THR A 205 24.55 48.76 -7.86
C THR A 205 23.47 48.11 -8.71
N LEU A 206 23.34 48.54 -9.97
CA LEU A 206 22.42 47.94 -10.95
C LEU A 206 22.67 46.43 -11.11
N ARG A 207 23.93 45.97 -11.03
CA ARG A 207 24.30 44.55 -11.07
C ARG A 207 23.78 43.77 -9.84
N GLN A 208 23.83 44.36 -8.64
CA GLN A 208 23.26 43.74 -7.45
C GLN A 208 21.74 43.67 -7.54
N CYS A 209 21.08 44.72 -8.06
CA CYS A 209 19.64 44.70 -8.29
C CYS A 209 19.24 43.62 -9.32
N SER A 210 19.93 43.53 -10.46
CA SER A 210 19.64 42.52 -11.48
C SER A 210 19.90 41.09 -11.00
N LYS A 211 20.98 40.86 -10.24
CA LYS A 211 21.26 39.57 -9.59
C LYS A 211 20.11 39.17 -8.64
N ARG A 212 19.69 40.10 -7.77
CA ARG A 212 18.59 39.87 -6.82
C ARG A 212 17.26 39.61 -7.54
N ALA A 213 16.94 40.35 -8.59
CA ALA A 213 15.74 40.15 -9.39
C ALA A 213 15.70 38.76 -10.04
N HIS A 214 16.83 38.29 -10.58
CA HIS A 214 16.95 36.94 -11.14
C HIS A 214 16.81 35.86 -10.05
N GLU A 215 17.47 36.00 -8.90
CA GLU A 215 17.34 35.02 -7.81
C GLU A 215 15.91 34.96 -7.25
N GLN A 216 15.22 36.09 -7.14
CA GLN A 216 13.80 36.13 -6.76
C GLN A 216 12.89 35.52 -7.82
N ALA A 217 13.15 35.73 -9.12
CA ALA A 217 12.45 35.03 -10.20
C ALA A 217 12.64 33.52 -10.07
N ASN A 218 13.87 33.04 -9.82
CA ASN A 218 14.13 31.61 -9.61
C ASN A 218 13.31 31.05 -8.42
N GLN A 219 13.23 31.76 -7.29
CA GLN A 219 12.35 31.34 -6.18
C GLN A 219 10.86 31.31 -6.55
N GLN A 220 10.39 32.28 -7.34
CA GLN A 220 9.02 32.28 -7.85
C GLN A 220 8.76 31.07 -8.78
N ALA A 221 9.73 30.69 -9.61
CA ALA A 221 9.64 29.51 -10.46
C ALA A 221 9.48 28.21 -9.65
N PHE A 222 10.18 28.05 -8.51
CA PHE A 222 10.00 26.89 -7.63
C PHE A 222 8.60 26.83 -7.00
N ASN A 223 8.01 27.99 -6.63
CA ASN A 223 6.64 28.03 -6.12
C ASN A 223 5.63 27.65 -7.22
N VAL A 224 5.77 28.21 -8.43
CA VAL A 224 4.92 27.87 -9.59
C VAL A 224 5.08 26.42 -10.00
N LEU A 225 6.28 25.84 -9.92
CA LEU A 225 6.53 24.42 -10.14
C LEU A 225 5.73 23.56 -9.16
N ARG A 226 5.82 23.86 -7.86
CA ARG A 226 5.09 23.16 -6.80
C ARG A 226 3.59 23.21 -7.07
N ASP A 227 3.06 24.41 -7.30
CA ASP A 227 1.62 24.61 -7.46
C ASP A 227 1.10 23.92 -8.74
N ARG A 228 1.88 23.94 -9.84
CA ARG A 228 1.58 23.17 -11.06
C ARG A 228 1.60 21.67 -10.82
N ILE A 229 2.57 21.15 -10.06
CA ILE A 229 2.66 19.71 -9.77
C ILE A 229 1.46 19.28 -8.93
N THR A 230 1.17 19.97 -7.83
CA THR A 230 -0.01 19.68 -6.98
C THR A 230 -1.30 19.69 -7.79
N ALA A 231 -1.49 20.68 -8.67
CA ALA A 231 -2.67 20.78 -9.52
C ALA A 231 -2.77 19.68 -10.61
N ALA A 232 -1.65 19.06 -10.98
CA ALA A 232 -1.57 18.02 -12.01
C ALA A 232 -1.69 16.59 -11.48
N LEU A 233 -1.77 16.39 -10.15
CA LEU A 233 -1.89 15.05 -9.57
C LEU A 233 -3.32 14.51 -9.71
N THR A 234 -3.42 13.23 -10.06
CA THR A 234 -4.72 12.52 -10.16
C THR A 234 -5.40 12.35 -8.80
N GLU A 235 -4.64 12.26 -7.72
CA GLU A 235 -5.14 12.09 -6.35
C GLU A 235 -4.95 13.33 -5.47
N LYS A 236 -4.94 14.53 -6.07
CA LYS A 236 -4.61 15.79 -5.38
C LYS A 236 -5.32 16.00 -4.04
N GLU A 237 -6.61 15.67 -3.93
CA GLU A 237 -7.43 15.89 -2.72
C GLU A 237 -6.90 15.09 -1.50
N LEU A 238 -6.30 13.93 -1.73
CA LEU A 238 -5.66 13.11 -0.69
C LEU A 238 -4.25 13.60 -0.33
N LEU A 239 -3.67 14.47 -1.15
CA LEU A 239 -2.23 14.79 -1.16
C LEU A 239 -1.90 16.27 -0.91
N GLU A 240 -2.85 17.20 -1.12
CA GLU A 240 -2.67 18.66 -1.02
C GLU A 240 -1.97 19.06 0.29
N ASN A 241 -2.52 18.65 1.44
CA ASN A 241 -1.95 18.96 2.76
C ASN A 241 -0.57 18.32 3.01
N LYS A 242 -0.24 17.23 2.31
CA LYS A 242 1.00 16.47 2.51
C LYS A 242 2.15 17.04 1.71
N ILE A 243 1.89 17.40 0.45
CA ILE A 243 2.90 17.95 -0.49
C ILE A 243 3.47 19.28 0.01
N GLU A 244 2.66 20.11 0.67
CA GLU A 244 3.15 21.36 1.28
C GLU A 244 4.24 21.15 2.35
N SER A 245 4.26 19.99 2.99
CA SER A 245 5.21 19.63 4.05
C SER A 245 6.50 19.01 3.50
N LEU A 246 6.43 18.37 2.33
CA LEU A 246 7.55 17.66 1.71
C LEU A 246 8.71 18.61 1.39
N SER A 247 9.92 18.10 1.62
CA SER A 247 11.14 18.74 1.14
C SER A 247 11.46 18.11 -0.22
N MET A 248 11.48 18.92 -1.27
CA MET A 248 11.59 18.45 -2.66
C MET A 248 12.98 18.75 -3.21
N THR A 249 13.69 17.73 -3.71
CA THR A 249 14.88 17.93 -4.53
C THR A 249 14.43 18.19 -5.96
N VAL A 250 15.01 19.21 -6.60
CA VAL A 250 14.66 19.62 -7.97
C VAL A 250 15.90 19.54 -8.85
N GLN A 251 15.78 18.85 -9.97
CA GLN A 251 16.79 18.85 -11.02
C GLN A 251 16.44 19.93 -12.04
N VAL A 252 17.32 20.91 -12.19
CA VAL A 252 17.20 21.99 -13.16
C VAL A 252 18.02 21.59 -14.39
N SER A 253 17.34 21.48 -15.53
CA SER A 253 17.95 21.13 -16.82
C SER A 253 18.29 22.36 -17.66
N ASP A 254 17.57 23.46 -17.44
CA ASP A 254 17.76 24.73 -18.13
C ASP A 254 17.26 25.87 -17.24
N ASN A 255 17.92 27.03 -17.30
CA ASN A 255 17.60 28.24 -16.53
C ASN A 255 18.11 29.46 -17.32
N GLN A 256 17.20 30.16 -17.99
CA GLN A 256 17.55 31.27 -18.87
C GLN A 256 16.77 32.53 -18.54
N VAL A 257 17.45 33.66 -18.52
CA VAL A 257 16.83 34.98 -18.51
C VAL A 257 16.35 35.27 -19.93
N VAL A 258 15.04 35.20 -20.13
CA VAL A 258 14.38 35.48 -21.42
C VAL A 258 14.41 36.98 -21.71
N LYS A 259 14.25 37.81 -20.67
CA LYS A 259 14.22 39.27 -20.78
C LYS A 259 14.55 39.92 -19.43
N SER A 260 15.30 41.02 -19.46
CA SER A 260 15.47 41.90 -18.32
C SER A 260 15.39 43.36 -18.75
N THR A 261 14.70 44.20 -17.99
CA THR A 261 14.58 45.64 -18.28
C THR A 261 14.23 46.44 -17.04
N PHE A 262 14.59 47.72 -17.01
CA PHE A 262 13.94 48.67 -16.10
C PHE A 262 12.51 48.93 -16.59
N ILE A 263 11.55 48.94 -15.66
CA ILE A 263 10.18 49.44 -15.88
C ILE A 263 10.17 50.96 -15.61
N ASP A 264 10.89 51.39 -14.59
CA ASP A 264 11.13 52.79 -14.21
C ASP A 264 12.49 52.93 -13.51
N ALA A 265 12.80 54.12 -13.01
CA ALA A 265 14.06 54.45 -12.34
C ALA A 265 14.38 53.60 -11.09
N THR A 266 13.43 52.85 -10.54
CA THR A 266 13.58 52.06 -9.30
C THR A 266 13.15 50.60 -9.42
N ARG A 267 12.42 50.21 -10.47
CA ARG A 267 11.91 48.83 -10.64
C ARG A 267 12.58 48.13 -11.81
N PHE A 268 13.23 47.01 -11.52
CA PHE A 268 13.88 46.15 -12.50
C PHE A 268 13.11 44.83 -12.65
N MET A 269 12.70 44.54 -13.87
CA MET A 269 11.97 43.33 -14.25
C MET A 269 12.92 42.28 -14.80
N THR A 270 12.68 41.01 -14.49
CA THR A 270 13.40 39.87 -15.05
C THR A 270 12.43 38.72 -15.29
N ASP A 271 12.37 38.28 -16.54
CA ASP A 271 11.59 37.14 -17.00
C ASP A 271 12.54 35.95 -17.13
N VAL A 272 12.22 34.84 -16.47
CA VAL A 272 13.03 33.62 -16.44
C VAL A 272 12.20 32.44 -16.94
N GLN A 273 12.82 31.60 -17.78
CA GLN A 273 12.32 30.30 -18.20
C GLN A 273 13.22 29.21 -17.60
N MET A 274 12.64 28.24 -16.90
CA MET A 274 13.36 27.13 -16.28
C MET A 274 12.73 25.79 -16.66
N GLN A 275 13.56 24.82 -17.07
CA GLN A 275 13.13 23.43 -17.24
C GLN A 275 13.50 22.62 -16.00
N MET A 276 12.50 22.17 -15.24
CA MET A 276 12.65 21.54 -13.93
C MET A 276 11.96 20.18 -13.84
N GLN A 277 12.47 19.32 -12.97
CA GLN A 277 11.92 17.99 -12.66
C GLN A 277 12.13 17.70 -11.17
N LEU A 278 11.13 17.15 -10.46
CA LEU A 278 11.39 16.67 -9.10
C LEU A 278 12.18 15.37 -9.13
N VAL A 279 13.05 15.22 -8.12
CA VAL A 279 13.74 13.98 -7.79
C VAL A 279 13.27 13.56 -6.38
N PRO A 280 12.06 12.97 -6.25
CA PRO A 280 11.57 12.47 -4.98
C PRO A 280 12.47 11.35 -4.45
N ASN A 281 12.46 11.14 -3.13
CA ASN A 281 13.10 9.96 -2.56
C ASN A 281 12.29 8.69 -2.94
N LYS A 282 12.92 7.51 -2.90
CA LYS A 282 12.25 6.25 -3.34
C LYS A 282 10.95 5.96 -2.59
N HIS A 283 10.83 6.42 -1.35
CA HIS A 283 9.67 6.20 -0.47
C HIS A 283 8.62 7.31 -0.54
N THR A 284 8.93 8.49 -1.11
CA THR A 284 8.00 9.64 -1.15
C THR A 284 6.60 9.29 -1.72
N PRO A 285 6.46 8.49 -2.79
CA PRO A 285 5.12 8.11 -3.27
C PRO A 285 4.34 7.26 -2.26
N CYS A 286 5.01 6.39 -1.50
CA CYS A 286 4.38 5.58 -0.45
C CYS A 286 4.05 6.40 0.81
N GLU A 287 4.93 7.33 1.19
CA GLU A 287 4.73 8.28 2.29
C GLU A 287 3.51 9.18 2.02
N LEU A 288 3.40 9.72 0.81
CA LEU A 288 2.25 10.51 0.36
C LEU A 288 0.93 9.73 0.40
N LEU A 289 0.94 8.49 -0.13
CA LEU A 289 -0.24 7.62 -0.18
C LEU A 289 -0.53 6.89 1.16
N GLU A 290 0.29 7.07 2.20
CA GLU A 290 0.22 6.37 3.49
C GLU A 290 0.21 4.84 3.37
N VAL A 291 0.99 4.30 2.41
CA VAL A 291 1.09 2.85 2.18
C VAL A 291 2.46 2.29 2.58
N SER A 292 2.50 0.99 2.85
CA SER A 292 3.75 0.30 3.23
C SER A 292 4.85 0.48 2.18
N ASN A 293 6.07 0.79 2.65
CA ASN A 293 7.26 0.92 1.81
C ASN A 293 7.56 -0.30 0.93
N LYS A 294 6.96 -1.47 1.18
CA LYS A 294 7.05 -2.66 0.30
C LYS A 294 6.65 -2.35 -1.15
N TYR A 295 5.70 -1.44 -1.37
CA TYR A 295 5.24 -1.04 -2.70
C TYR A 295 6.22 -0.12 -3.44
N CYS A 296 7.12 0.56 -2.71
CA CYS A 296 8.13 1.47 -3.25
C CYS A 296 9.52 0.82 -3.44
N SER A 297 9.67 -0.47 -3.14
CA SER A 297 10.95 -1.18 -3.27
C SER A 297 11.32 -1.54 -4.71
N LYS A 298 10.37 -1.50 -5.65
CA LYS A 298 10.59 -1.69 -7.09
C LYS A 298 11.19 -0.42 -7.70
N PRO A 299 12.03 -0.49 -8.76
CA PRO A 299 12.52 0.71 -9.44
C PRO A 299 11.37 1.43 -10.17
N LEU A 300 10.80 2.45 -9.53
CA LEU A 300 9.61 3.15 -10.04
C LEU A 300 9.90 4.03 -11.27
N VAL A 301 11.10 4.63 -11.35
CA VAL A 301 11.58 5.43 -12.50
C VAL A 301 13.10 5.31 -12.60
N THR A 302 13.63 5.06 -13.80
CA THR A 302 15.05 5.28 -14.10
C THR A 302 15.31 6.75 -14.34
N VAL A 303 15.69 7.49 -13.30
CA VAL A 303 16.19 8.86 -13.47
C VAL A 303 17.47 8.80 -14.28
N SER A 304 17.47 9.42 -15.47
CA SER A 304 18.64 9.46 -16.35
C SER A 304 19.74 10.29 -15.70
N ASN A 305 20.87 9.65 -15.41
CA ASN A 305 22.05 10.27 -14.77
C ASN A 305 22.82 11.17 -15.74
N ASP A 306 22.20 12.26 -16.18
CA ASP A 306 22.93 13.35 -16.84
C ASP A 306 23.77 14.08 -15.78
N LYS A 307 25.10 14.02 -15.96
CA LYS A 307 26.07 14.63 -15.03
C LYS A 307 26.09 16.16 -15.08
N ASP A 308 25.46 16.75 -16.10
CA ASP A 308 25.53 18.18 -16.40
C ASP A 308 24.31 18.97 -15.89
N LYS A 309 23.41 18.34 -15.12
CA LYS A 309 22.19 18.98 -14.59
C LYS A 309 22.37 19.47 -13.16
N GLU A 310 22.12 20.76 -12.94
CA GLU A 310 22.22 21.38 -11.63
C GLU A 310 21.11 20.85 -10.71
N THR A 311 21.48 20.40 -9.51
CA THR A 311 20.51 19.93 -8.52
C THR A 311 20.31 20.99 -7.47
N TRP A 312 19.06 21.40 -7.27
CA TRP A 312 18.63 22.35 -6.26
C TRP A 312 17.92 21.64 -5.12
N VAL A 313 18.15 22.09 -3.89
CA VAL A 313 17.57 21.51 -2.67
C VAL A 313 17.03 22.61 -1.76
N GLU A 314 15.99 22.27 -1.01
CA GLU A 314 15.36 23.18 -0.07
C GLU A 314 16.19 23.44 1.21
N LEU A 315 16.37 24.72 1.54
CA LEU A 315 16.85 25.23 2.81
C LEU A 315 15.69 25.86 3.60
N LYS A 316 15.38 25.30 4.78
CA LYS A 316 14.35 25.80 5.70
C LYS A 316 15.00 26.66 6.79
N VAL A 317 14.89 27.99 6.71
CA VAL A 317 15.44 28.91 7.72
C VAL A 317 14.35 29.32 8.72
N ARG A 318 14.61 29.05 10.00
CA ARG A 318 13.78 29.48 11.15
C ARG A 318 14.65 30.18 12.19
N SER A 319 14.02 30.87 13.14
CA SER A 319 14.73 31.57 14.22
C SER A 319 13.98 31.51 15.54
N ASN A 320 14.69 31.79 16.64
CA ASN A 320 14.11 32.10 17.95
C ASN A 320 13.39 33.47 18.00
N LYS A 321 13.35 34.21 16.88
CA LYS A 321 12.54 35.40 16.63
C LYS A 321 11.72 35.19 15.35
N HIS A 322 10.78 36.11 15.10
CA HIS A 322 9.86 36.06 13.97
C HIS A 322 10.00 37.31 13.12
N GLN A 323 9.81 37.16 11.80
CA GLN A 323 9.92 38.24 10.82
C GLN A 323 11.35 38.82 10.70
N ASP A 324 12.38 38.01 10.95
CA ASP A 324 13.79 38.42 10.85
C ASP A 324 14.26 38.36 9.39
N ARG A 325 15.10 39.29 8.96
CA ARG A 325 15.58 39.35 7.58
C ARG A 325 16.52 38.17 7.31
N VAL A 326 16.21 37.33 6.32
CA VAL A 326 17.07 36.22 5.90
C VAL A 326 17.77 36.60 4.60
N LEU A 327 19.09 36.44 4.59
CA LEU A 327 19.93 36.56 3.41
C LEU A 327 20.70 35.25 3.19
N VAL A 328 20.94 34.92 1.92
CA VAL A 328 21.86 33.87 1.50
C VAL A 328 22.79 34.46 0.45
N ASP A 329 24.10 34.28 0.60
CA ASP A 329 25.14 34.84 -0.28
C ASP A 329 24.97 36.36 -0.55
N ASN A 330 24.61 37.06 0.51
CA ASN A 330 24.29 38.49 0.61
C ASN A 330 23.05 38.94 -0.19
N VAL A 331 22.23 38.03 -0.70
CA VAL A 331 20.93 38.35 -1.34
C VAL A 331 19.78 38.05 -0.38
N TYR A 332 18.79 38.93 -0.35
CA TYR A 332 17.61 38.81 0.50
C TYR A 332 16.61 37.79 -0.06
N TYR A 333 16.10 36.90 0.80
CA TYR A 333 15.17 35.83 0.43
C TYR A 333 13.80 35.88 1.12
N GLY A 334 13.58 36.84 2.03
CA GLY A 334 12.35 36.96 2.81
C GLY A 334 12.61 37.03 4.31
N ASN A 335 11.54 36.84 5.09
CA ASN A 335 11.61 36.87 6.54
C ASN A 335 11.44 35.48 7.17
N SER A 336 12.07 35.23 8.32
CA SER A 336 11.89 34.00 9.09
C SER A 336 10.42 33.82 9.56
N PRO A 337 9.82 32.61 9.41
CA PRO A 337 10.34 31.41 8.77
C PRO A 337 10.23 31.45 7.24
N VAL A 338 11.28 31.01 6.53
CA VAL A 338 11.32 30.98 5.05
C VAL A 338 11.82 29.64 4.50
N ARG A 339 11.35 29.28 3.30
CA ARG A 339 11.82 28.17 2.46
C ARG A 339 12.54 28.78 1.26
N VAL A 340 13.76 28.32 0.98
CA VAL A 340 14.56 28.78 -0.16
C VAL A 340 15.08 27.57 -0.91
N TYR A 341 14.97 27.57 -2.23
CA TYR A 341 15.64 26.58 -3.08
C TYR A 341 16.97 27.14 -3.54
N LEU A 342 18.04 26.37 -3.35
CA LEU A 342 19.41 26.75 -3.70
C LEU A 342 20.09 25.58 -4.42
N PRO A 343 21.04 25.83 -5.35
CA PRO A 343 21.85 24.77 -5.92
C PRO A 343 22.66 24.06 -4.84
N LYS A 344 23.14 22.83 -5.11
CA LYS A 344 24.05 22.16 -4.16
C LYS A 344 25.40 22.86 -4.12
N GLY A 345 25.84 23.26 -2.93
CA GLY A 345 27.11 23.97 -2.77
C GLY A 345 27.30 24.61 -1.40
N ILE A 346 28.34 25.44 -1.30
CA ILE A 346 28.64 26.21 -0.08
C ILE A 346 27.89 27.54 -0.13
N HIS A 347 27.06 27.80 0.88
CA HIS A 347 26.28 29.02 1.01
C HIS A 347 26.52 29.71 2.35
N ASN A 348 26.50 31.04 2.37
CA ASN A 348 26.57 31.86 3.57
C ASN A 348 25.18 32.36 3.94
N VAL A 349 24.61 31.84 5.03
CA VAL A 349 23.31 32.27 5.55
C VAL A 349 23.51 33.34 6.62
N THR A 350 22.85 34.47 6.44
CA THR A 350 22.79 35.56 7.43
C THR A 350 21.35 35.79 7.86
N VAL A 351 21.08 35.81 9.16
CA VAL A 351 19.76 36.17 9.71
C VAL A 351 19.91 37.40 10.60
N GLU A 352 19.10 38.43 10.34
CA GLU A 352 19.28 39.76 10.93
C GLU A 352 17.99 40.33 11.52
N LYS A 353 18.11 41.00 12.68
CA LYS A 353 17.01 41.76 13.29
C LYS A 353 17.53 43.00 14.01
N GLY A 354 16.81 44.11 13.90
CA GLY A 354 17.10 45.32 14.67
C GLY A 354 17.13 45.04 16.18
N GLY A 355 18.19 45.48 16.85
CA GLY A 355 18.44 45.23 18.29
C GLY A 355 19.16 43.92 18.63
N TYR A 356 19.38 43.04 17.65
CA TYR A 356 20.05 41.74 17.82
C TYR A 356 21.41 41.71 17.11
N GLU A 357 22.26 40.75 17.47
CA GLU A 357 23.43 40.41 16.67
C GLU A 357 23.03 39.53 15.48
N SER A 358 23.61 39.78 14.30
CA SER A 358 23.32 38.98 13.11
C SER A 358 23.87 37.58 13.26
N TYR A 359 23.02 36.56 13.07
CA TYR A 359 23.46 35.17 13.00
C TYR A 359 24.09 34.92 11.64
N LEU A 360 25.35 34.50 11.59
CA LEU A 360 26.06 34.14 10.37
C LEU A 360 26.47 32.66 10.42
N ARG A 361 26.19 31.92 9.33
CA ARG A 361 26.59 30.52 9.19
C ARG A 361 26.89 30.16 7.74
N THR A 362 28.13 29.76 7.48
CA THR A 362 28.48 29.01 6.26
C THR A 362 27.98 27.57 6.39
N LEU A 363 27.35 27.04 5.35
CA LEU A 363 26.87 25.66 5.28
C LEU A 363 27.18 25.03 3.93
N ASN A 364 27.37 23.71 3.90
CA ASN A 364 27.49 22.92 2.68
C ASN A 364 26.17 22.17 2.45
N LEU A 365 25.43 22.60 1.43
CA LEU A 365 24.05 22.20 1.15
C LEU A 365 24.02 21.05 0.14
N ASN A 366 24.21 19.82 0.60
CA ASN A 366 24.16 18.62 -0.25
C ASN A 366 22.77 17.96 -0.32
N GLU A 367 21.88 18.33 0.60
CA GLU A 367 20.56 17.76 0.84
C GLU A 367 19.65 18.81 1.52
N HIS A 368 18.40 18.44 1.80
CA HIS A 368 17.47 19.32 2.52
C HIS A 368 17.96 19.62 3.94
N GLN A 369 18.14 20.90 4.26
CA GLN A 369 18.64 21.32 5.58
C GLN A 369 17.70 22.31 6.24
N LYS A 370 17.66 22.24 7.58
CA LYS A 370 16.95 23.20 8.44
C LYS A 370 17.98 23.98 9.26
N VAL A 371 18.01 25.30 9.09
CA VAL A 371 18.78 26.21 9.95
C VAL A 371 17.85 26.78 11.00
N TRP A 372 18.28 26.71 12.26
CA TRP A 372 17.66 27.41 13.38
C TRP A 372 18.63 28.49 13.86
N ALA A 373 18.32 29.75 13.57
CA ALA A 373 19.11 30.90 13.97
C ALA A 373 18.71 31.36 15.38
N GLU A 374 19.67 31.37 16.30
CA GLU A 374 19.47 31.93 17.63
C GLU A 374 20.02 33.35 17.70
N LEU A 375 19.12 34.33 17.63
CA LEU A 375 19.45 35.75 17.73
C LEU A 375 19.53 36.17 19.19
N LEU A 376 20.70 36.70 19.59
CA LEU A 376 20.96 37.27 20.91
C LEU A 376 20.75 38.79 20.88
N ARG A 377 20.17 39.37 21.93
CA ARG A 377 20.07 40.84 22.05
C ARG A 377 21.46 41.41 22.26
N ARG A 378 21.76 42.53 21.61
CA ARG A 378 23.09 43.16 21.68
C ARG A 378 23.48 43.61 23.10
N SER A 379 22.48 43.95 23.92
CA SER A 379 22.62 44.23 25.36
C SER A 379 23.10 43.03 26.18
N ASP A 380 22.69 41.82 25.78
CA ASP A 380 22.89 40.59 26.55
C ASP A 380 24.26 39.97 26.24
N VAL A 381 24.81 40.28 25.06
CA VAL A 381 26.19 39.95 24.70
C VAL A 381 27.16 40.94 25.34
N ALA A 382 26.84 42.24 25.33
CA ALA A 382 27.64 43.29 25.97
C ALA A 382 27.69 43.23 27.52
N SER A 383 26.82 42.46 28.16
CA SER A 383 26.77 42.29 29.62
C SER A 383 27.45 41.01 30.14
N LYS A 384 28.03 40.19 29.26
CA LYS A 384 28.98 39.14 29.69
C LYS A 384 30.31 39.81 30.08
N PRO A 385 30.81 39.63 31.32
CA PRO A 385 32.10 40.21 31.69
C PRO A 385 33.22 39.56 30.87
N VAL A 386 34.08 40.38 30.29
CA VAL A 386 35.38 39.94 29.77
C VAL A 386 36.16 39.36 30.95
N ALA A 387 36.30 38.04 30.97
CA ALA A 387 37.24 37.40 31.89
C ALA A 387 38.64 37.83 31.49
N THR A 388 39.24 38.73 32.28
CA THR A 388 40.62 39.17 32.11
C THR A 388 41.56 37.97 32.27
N THR A 389 41.88 37.32 31.16
CA THR A 389 42.87 36.24 31.13
C THR A 389 44.21 36.82 31.56
N LYS A 390 44.61 36.49 32.79
CA LYS A 390 45.95 36.80 33.29
C LYS A 390 46.97 36.21 32.32
N VAL A 391 47.85 37.07 31.79
CA VAL A 391 49.01 36.63 31.02
C VAL A 391 49.90 35.77 31.93
N LEU A 392 50.02 34.48 31.60
CA LEU A 392 51.16 33.67 31.99
C LEU A 392 52.11 33.57 30.77
N PRO A 393 53.43 33.62 30.98
CA PRO A 393 54.36 34.02 29.93
C PRO A 393 54.58 32.95 28.85
N GLN A 394 54.82 33.43 27.63
CA GLN A 394 55.19 32.61 26.48
C GLN A 394 56.53 31.91 26.70
N LYS A 395 56.59 30.60 26.43
CA LYS A 395 57.85 29.87 26.32
C LYS A 395 58.44 30.11 24.92
N GLN A 396 59.48 30.93 24.84
CA GLN A 396 60.18 31.24 23.59
C GLN A 396 60.86 29.99 23.02
N SER A 397 60.54 29.63 21.77
CA SER A 397 61.41 28.81 20.92
C SER A 397 62.31 29.74 20.09
N LYS A 398 63.57 29.36 19.97
CA LYS A 398 64.65 30.17 19.37
C LYS A 398 64.63 30.05 17.84
N PRO A 399 64.91 31.11 17.06
CA PRO A 399 64.94 31.03 15.61
C PRO A 399 66.22 30.32 15.11
N GLN A 400 66.11 29.67 13.95
CA GLN A 400 67.25 29.31 13.12
C GLN A 400 67.02 29.85 11.69
N VAL A 401 68.09 30.31 11.07
CA VAL A 401 68.15 31.10 9.83
C VAL A 401 69.00 30.35 8.80
N GLU A 402 68.88 30.72 7.52
CA GLU A 402 69.68 30.26 6.36
C GLU A 402 69.47 28.81 5.87
N ALA A 403 69.56 28.49 4.57
CA ALA A 403 69.44 29.31 3.35
C ALA A 403 69.24 28.43 2.09
N SER A 404 68.71 29.06 1.05
CA SER A 404 68.68 28.78 -0.40
C SER A 404 69.60 27.72 -1.03
N VAL A 405 69.08 27.01 -2.06
CA VAL A 405 69.68 26.55 -3.36
C VAL A 405 68.65 25.57 -3.99
N VAL A 406 67.86 25.86 -5.05
CA VAL A 406 68.09 26.14 -6.50
C VAL A 406 67.79 24.93 -7.43
N SER A 407 67.10 25.22 -8.55
CA SER A 407 66.92 24.50 -9.84
C SER A 407 66.16 23.15 -9.99
N TYR A 408 64.96 23.24 -10.60
CA TYR A 408 64.56 22.73 -11.96
C TYR A 408 64.88 21.28 -12.46
N GLN A 409 63.79 20.58 -12.88
CA GLN A 409 63.58 19.67 -14.06
C GLN A 409 64.61 18.52 -14.36
N ASP A 410 64.28 17.38 -15.00
CA ASP A 410 63.11 16.92 -15.79
C ASP A 410 62.98 15.36 -15.75
N LYS A 411 61.87 14.81 -16.30
CA LYS A 411 61.58 13.45 -16.86
C LYS A 411 62.41 12.18 -16.50
N VAL A 412 61.72 11.02 -16.49
CA VAL A 412 61.84 9.85 -17.42
C VAL A 412 61.13 8.59 -16.84
N GLU A 413 60.12 8.06 -17.54
CA GLU A 413 59.66 6.65 -17.50
C GLU A 413 60.60 5.79 -18.40
N PRO A 414 60.68 4.42 -18.40
CA PRO A 414 59.55 3.48 -18.23
C PRO A 414 59.88 2.01 -17.75
N VAL A 415 58.88 1.12 -17.95
CA VAL A 415 58.90 -0.35 -18.25
C VAL A 415 58.85 -1.43 -17.13
N THR A 416 57.89 -2.35 -17.34
CA THR A 416 57.90 -3.84 -17.19
C THR A 416 57.24 -4.58 -16.01
N VAL A 417 56.28 -5.44 -16.42
CA VAL A 417 55.56 -6.59 -15.83
C VAL A 417 56.43 -7.89 -15.86
N PRO A 418 55.97 -9.13 -15.52
CA PRO A 418 54.79 -9.65 -14.79
C PRO A 418 55.10 -10.80 -13.75
N ASP A 419 54.08 -11.62 -13.43
CA ASP A 419 54.08 -12.99 -12.85
C ASP A 419 54.36 -13.18 -11.34
N GLY A 420 53.69 -14.09 -10.60
CA GLY A 420 52.53 -14.94 -10.93
C GLY A 420 52.21 -16.02 -9.85
N VAL A 421 51.17 -16.83 -10.10
CA VAL A 421 50.95 -18.22 -9.61
C VAL A 421 50.47 -18.51 -8.16
N VAL A 422 49.16 -18.82 -8.05
CA VAL A 422 48.48 -20.01 -7.44
C VAL A 422 49.01 -20.70 -6.16
N LYS A 423 48.11 -20.82 -5.15
CA LYS A 423 47.71 -22.05 -4.39
C LYS A 423 46.57 -21.66 -3.40
N ALA A 424 45.42 -22.31 -3.22
CA ALA A 424 44.95 -23.72 -3.28
C ALA A 424 45.11 -24.53 -1.96
N SER A 425 44.08 -24.52 -1.10
CA SER A 425 43.64 -25.56 -0.12
C SER A 425 42.43 -25.04 0.69
N VAL A 426 41.23 -25.64 0.70
CA VAL A 426 40.74 -26.94 1.28
C VAL A 426 40.38 -26.86 2.78
N GLY A 427 39.19 -27.39 3.14
CA GLY A 427 38.68 -27.58 4.52
C GLY A 427 37.29 -26.94 4.72
N GLN A 428 36.17 -27.69 4.77
CA GLN A 428 35.64 -28.44 5.94
C GLN A 428 35.25 -27.49 7.11
N THR A 429 34.09 -27.61 7.79
CA THR A 429 32.97 -28.58 7.74
C THR A 429 31.74 -27.97 8.44
N GLN A 430 30.54 -28.46 8.10
CA GLN A 430 29.32 -28.24 8.89
C GLN A 430 29.38 -29.04 10.21
N PRO A 431 28.58 -28.71 11.23
CA PRO A 431 27.39 -29.54 11.44
C PRO A 431 26.12 -28.77 11.80
N ALA A 432 24.99 -29.45 11.66
CA ALA A 432 23.66 -28.96 12.02
C ALA A 432 23.23 -29.42 13.42
N ALA A 433 22.36 -28.63 14.06
CA ALA A 433 21.47 -29.03 15.15
C ALA A 433 20.43 -27.91 15.38
N THR A 434 19.20 -28.11 15.86
CA THR A 434 18.28 -29.28 15.88
C THR A 434 16.87 -28.70 16.08
N VAL A 435 15.83 -29.36 15.54
CA VAL A 435 14.42 -28.99 15.76
C VAL A 435 13.98 -29.35 17.18
N THR A 436 13.25 -28.45 17.87
CA THR A 436 12.55 -28.79 19.12
C THR A 436 11.09 -28.36 19.05
N VAL A 437 10.19 -29.34 19.18
CA VAL A 437 8.73 -29.16 19.30
C VAL A 437 8.37 -29.28 20.78
N ALA A 438 7.54 -28.37 21.31
CA ALA A 438 6.90 -28.52 22.62
C ALA A 438 5.65 -27.63 22.79
N GLU A 439 4.49 -28.27 22.67
CA GLU A 439 3.23 -27.99 23.40
C GLU A 439 2.87 -29.32 24.13
N PRO A 440 1.90 -29.41 25.08
CA PRO A 440 0.80 -28.47 25.38
C PRO A 440 0.58 -28.17 26.89
N SER A 441 -0.41 -27.32 27.23
CA SER A 441 -1.05 -27.34 28.57
C SER A 441 -2.46 -26.72 28.60
N VAL A 442 -3.40 -27.43 29.22
CA VAL A 442 -4.84 -27.15 29.37
C VAL A 442 -5.15 -26.36 30.66
N ALA A 443 -6.12 -25.43 30.63
CA ALA A 443 -6.94 -24.98 31.79
C ALA A 443 -8.11 -24.07 31.29
N SER A 444 -9.36 -24.52 31.24
CA SER A 444 -10.41 -24.48 32.30
C SER A 444 -11.25 -23.18 32.35
N SER A 445 -12.57 -23.31 32.14
CA SER A 445 -13.60 -22.25 32.24
C SER A 445 -14.07 -22.02 33.70
N PRO A 446 -14.82 -20.95 33.99
CA PRO A 446 -16.22 -21.17 34.40
C PRO A 446 -17.25 -20.13 33.91
N ALA A 447 -18.53 -20.54 33.91
CA ALA A 447 -19.72 -19.66 33.84
C ALA A 447 -20.24 -19.33 35.27
N PRO A 448 -21.08 -18.31 35.46
CA PRO A 448 -22.55 -18.48 35.41
C PRO A 448 -23.26 -17.28 34.71
N THR A 449 -24.58 -17.06 34.67
CA THR A 449 -25.77 -17.65 35.36
C THR A 449 -27.01 -17.57 34.43
N GLN A 450 -28.10 -18.26 34.77
CA GLN A 450 -29.44 -18.05 34.18
C GLN A 450 -30.34 -17.23 35.14
N THR A 451 -31.28 -16.45 34.61
CA THR A 451 -32.42 -15.90 35.37
C THR A 451 -33.72 -16.07 34.58
N THR A 452 -34.63 -16.85 35.13
CA THR A 452 -36.01 -17.07 34.64
C THR A 452 -36.96 -15.97 35.09
N THR A 453 -37.78 -15.43 34.19
CA THR A 453 -39.10 -14.84 34.55
C THR A 453 -40.07 -14.78 33.37
N GLU A 454 -41.21 -15.44 33.54
CA GLU A 454 -42.50 -15.31 32.83
C GLU A 454 -43.59 -15.72 33.84
N PRO A 455 -44.91 -15.52 33.61
CA PRO A 455 -45.58 -14.65 32.62
C PRO A 455 -46.67 -13.76 33.27
N ARG A 456 -47.24 -12.79 32.52
CA ARG A 456 -48.69 -12.47 32.63
C ARG A 456 -49.26 -11.76 31.40
N ILE A 457 -50.51 -12.12 31.11
CA ILE A 457 -51.41 -11.63 30.05
C ILE A 457 -51.96 -10.25 30.41
N ASP A 458 -52.20 -9.39 29.41
CA ASP A 458 -53.45 -8.61 29.31
C ASP A 458 -53.83 -8.34 27.83
N LEU A 459 -55.13 -8.10 27.61
CA LEU A 459 -55.81 -7.92 26.32
C LEU A 459 -56.16 -6.44 26.06
N ASP A 460 -56.85 -6.19 24.94
CA ASP A 460 -57.47 -4.91 24.52
C ASP A 460 -56.49 -3.82 24.01
N GLU A 461 -56.82 -2.94 23.06
CA GLU A 461 -58.04 -2.76 22.24
C GLU A 461 -57.67 -2.09 20.88
N LYS A 462 -58.58 -2.19 19.89
CA LYS A 462 -58.75 -1.33 18.68
C LYS A 462 -57.64 -0.32 18.31
N ASN A 463 -57.09 -0.43 17.09
CA ASN A 463 -57.65 0.21 15.87
C ASN A 463 -56.91 -0.23 14.59
#